data_AF-A0A075H6U0-F1
#
_entry.id   AF-A0A075H6U0-F1
#
_cell.length_a   1.000
_cell.length_b   1.000
_cell.length_c   1.000
_cell.angle_alpha   90.00
_cell.angle_beta   90.00
_cell.angle_gamma   90.00
#
_symmetry.space_group_name_H-M   'P 1'
#
loop_
_entity.id
_entity.type
_entity.pdbx_description
1 polymer ?
#
loop_
_entity_poly.entity_id
_entity_poly.type
_entity_poly.pdbx_seq_one_letter_code
_entity_poly.pdbx_strand_id
1 'polypeptide(L)'
;MMWDLDKKTRMDRTEELLTAFNLVEIRKKRNEDLSIGQRRRVQVAREFMHDMDLLFLDEPTVGLDPTARRQLLDFLKNKVKEKT
;
A
#
# COMPACT_ATOMS: atom_id res chain seq x y z
N MET A 1 5.70 1.45 -18.47
CA MET A 1 5.53 0.53 -17.32
C MET A 1 4.33 0.97 -16.52
N MET A 2 3.68 0.06 -15.79
CA MET A 2 2.31 0.16 -15.23
C MET A 2 1.88 1.51 -14.59
N TRP A 3 2.80 2.36 -14.10
CA TRP A 3 2.49 3.62 -13.41
C TRP A 3 3.27 4.85 -13.88
N ASP A 4 4.03 4.73 -14.98
CA ASP A 4 4.83 5.83 -15.56
C ASP A 4 5.72 6.62 -14.57
N LEU A 5 6.31 5.91 -13.59
CA LEU A 5 7.23 6.49 -12.61
C LEU A 5 8.69 6.27 -13.02
N ASP A 6 9.54 7.27 -12.80
CA ASP A 6 10.99 7.09 -12.89
C ASP A 6 11.49 6.12 -11.81
N LYS A 7 12.72 5.62 -11.99
CA LYS A 7 13.28 4.57 -11.13
C LYS A 7 13.41 5.03 -9.68
N LYS A 8 13.85 6.27 -9.45
CA LYS A 8 14.09 6.81 -8.10
C LYS A 8 12.76 6.94 -7.37
N THR A 9 11.78 7.62 -7.98
CA THR A 9 10.44 7.80 -7.38
C THR A 9 9.78 6.45 -7.06
N ARG A 10 9.93 5.45 -7.94
CA ARG A 10 9.40 4.12 -7.69
C ARG A 10 10.06 3.44 -6.49
N MET A 11 11.37 3.57 -6.33
CA MET A 11 12.09 3.00 -5.20
C MET A 11 11.67 3.68 -3.89
N ASP A 12 11.64 5.01 -3.87
CA ASP A 12 11.28 5.78 -2.69
C ASP A 12 9.85 5.44 -2.23
N ARG A 13 8.88 5.40 -3.16
CA ARG A 13 7.50 4.96 -2.87
C ARG A 13 7.42 3.51 -2.42
N THR A 14 8.24 2.63 -2.97
CA THR A 14 8.27 1.23 -2.53
C THR A 14 8.68 1.14 -1.06
N GLU A 15 9.72 1.89 -0.63
CA GLU A 15 10.14 1.89 0.78
C GLU A 15 9.05 2.45 1.72
N GLU A 16 8.41 3.55 1.31
CA GLU A 16 7.32 4.17 2.05
C GLU A 16 6.18 3.16 2.28
N LEU A 17 5.72 2.51 1.21
CA LEU A 17 4.60 1.58 1.25
C LEU A 17 4.95 0.28 1.98
N LEU A 18 6.18 -0.22 1.82
CA LEU A 18 6.64 -1.39 2.57
C LEU A 18 6.62 -1.13 4.08
N THR A 19 6.99 0.08 4.49
CA THR A 19 6.97 0.50 5.90
C THR A 19 5.53 0.69 6.40
N ALA A 20 4.72 1.47 5.68
CA ALA A 20 3.34 1.79 6.06
C ALA A 20 2.45 0.55 6.25
N PHE A 21 2.63 -0.46 5.40
CA PHE A 21 1.82 -1.69 5.42
C PHE A 21 2.50 -2.88 6.13
N ASN A 22 3.62 -2.65 6.82
CA ASN A 22 4.38 -3.68 7.54
C ASN A 22 4.74 -4.89 6.65
N LEU A 23 5.42 -4.60 5.54
CA LEU A 23 5.82 -5.55 4.50
C LEU A 23 7.35 -5.67 4.36
N VAL A 24 8.14 -4.88 5.11
CA VAL A 24 9.61 -4.84 5.03
C VAL A 24 10.22 -6.25 5.14
N GLU A 25 9.81 -7.01 6.17
CA GLU A 25 10.31 -8.38 6.44
C GLU A 25 10.00 -9.39 5.34
N ILE A 26 9.01 -9.12 4.50
CA ILE A 26 8.56 -10.02 3.44
C ILE A 26 8.89 -9.53 2.04
N ARG A 27 9.64 -8.43 1.91
CA ARG A 27 10.02 -7.79 0.64
C ARG A 27 10.57 -8.75 -0.41
N LYS A 28 11.36 -9.74 0.00
CA LYS A 28 12.04 -10.69 -0.89
C LYS A 28 11.30 -12.03 -1.03
N LYS A 29 10.17 -12.21 -0.32
CA LYS A 29 9.36 -13.42 -0.42
C LYS A 29 8.58 -13.42 -1.73
N ARG A 30 8.37 -14.59 -2.32
CA ARG A 30 7.51 -14.72 -3.49
C ARG A 30 6.05 -14.67 -3.06
N ASN A 31 5.18 -14.24 -3.96
CA ASN A 31 3.75 -14.12 -3.68
C ASN A 31 3.11 -15.44 -3.21
N GLU A 32 3.62 -16.58 -3.71
CA GLU A 32 3.22 -17.93 -3.31
C GLU A 32 3.52 -18.25 -1.83
N ASP A 33 4.59 -17.68 -1.27
CA ASP A 33 5.02 -17.87 0.12
C ASP A 33 4.29 -16.96 1.12
N LEU A 34 3.49 -16.02 0.63
CA LEU A 34 2.79 -15.06 1.46
C LEU A 34 1.52 -15.67 2.04
N SER A 35 1.24 -15.41 3.31
CA SER A 35 -0.07 -15.70 3.90
C SER A 35 -1.16 -14.87 3.21
N ILE A 36 -2.43 -15.29 3.32
CA ILE A 36 -3.56 -14.56 2.72
C ILE A 36 -3.58 -13.10 3.20
N GLY A 37 -3.37 -12.87 4.50
CA GLY A 37 -3.28 -11.52 5.06
C GLY A 37 -2.11 -10.72 4.51
N GLN A 38 -0.93 -11.33 4.34
CA GLN A 38 0.22 -10.67 3.71
C GLN A 38 -0.06 -10.30 2.25
N ARG A 39 -0.66 -11.21 1.46
CA ARG A 39 -1.06 -10.92 0.07
C ARG A 39 -2.06 -9.78 0.02
N ARG A 40 -3.01 -9.75 0.96
CA ARG A 40 -4.01 -8.68 1.03
C ARG A 40 -3.37 -7.33 1.36
N ARG A 41 -2.41 -7.28 2.30
CA ARG A 41 -1.65 -6.06 2.58
C ARG A 41 -0.83 -5.60 1.38
N VAL A 42 -0.17 -6.51 0.64
CA VAL A 42 0.54 -6.17 -0.60
C VAL A 42 -0.42 -5.62 -1.67
N GLN A 43 -1.60 -6.24 -1.82
CA GLN A 43 -2.64 -5.76 -2.73
C GLN A 43 -3.08 -4.34 -2.38
N VAL A 44 -3.32 -4.04 -1.10
CA VAL A 44 -3.70 -2.68 -0.69
C VAL A 44 -2.55 -1.70 -0.92
N ALA A 45 -1.33 -2.04 -0.51
CA ALA A 45 -0.16 -1.17 -0.63
C ALA A 45 0.13 -0.78 -2.09
N ARG A 46 0.05 -1.72 -3.04
CA ARG A 46 0.39 -1.44 -4.44
C ARG A 46 -0.56 -0.44 -5.11
N GLU A 47 -1.82 -0.35 -4.66
CA GLU A 47 -2.79 0.58 -5.24
C GLU A 47 -2.32 2.03 -5.07
N PHE A 48 -1.52 2.31 -4.03
CA PHE A 48 -0.95 3.62 -3.75
C PHE A 48 0.40 3.89 -4.43
N MET A 49 0.86 3.01 -5.33
CA MET A 49 2.14 3.22 -6.01
C MET A 49 2.12 4.42 -6.96
N HIS A 50 0.98 4.74 -7.55
CA HIS A 50 0.83 5.86 -8.47
C HIS A 50 0.35 7.13 -7.73
N ASP A 51 0.64 8.30 -8.30
CA ASP A 51 0.14 9.55 -7.71
C ASP A 51 -1.29 9.72 -8.15
N MET A 52 -2.20 9.83 -7.19
CA MET A 52 -3.61 10.05 -7.46
C MET A 52 -3.97 11.45 -6.97
N ASP A 53 -4.47 12.28 -7.88
CA ASP A 53 -5.09 13.55 -7.53
C ASP A 53 -6.43 13.34 -6.83
N LEU A 54 -7.12 12.25 -7.17
CA LEU A 54 -8.41 11.89 -6.61
C LEU A 54 -8.50 10.38 -6.42
N LEU A 55 -8.96 9.96 -5.24
CA LEU A 55 -9.12 8.57 -4.85
C LEU A 55 -10.57 8.31 -4.44
N PHE A 56 -11.28 7.51 -5.22
CA PHE A 56 -12.60 7.00 -4.83
C PHE A 56 -12.45 5.67 -4.12
N LEU A 57 -13.17 5.51 -3.00
CA LEU A 57 -13.13 4.30 -2.20
C LEU A 57 -14.56 3.82 -1.98
N ASP A 58 -14.90 2.68 -2.57
CA ASP A 58 -16.11 1.95 -2.23
C ASP A 58 -15.73 0.71 -1.42
N GLU A 59 -16.30 0.57 -0.24
CA GLU A 59 -16.02 -0.51 0.71
C GLU A 59 -14.52 -0.90 0.88
N PRO A 60 -13.58 0.06 1.08
CA PRO A 60 -12.13 -0.19 0.96
C PRO A 60 -11.56 -1.11 2.06
N THR A 61 -12.36 -1.42 3.08
CA THR A 61 -11.96 -2.23 4.23
C THR A 61 -12.57 -3.63 4.24
N VAL A 62 -13.34 -3.99 3.20
CA VAL A 62 -13.98 -5.30 3.10
C VAL A 62 -12.95 -6.39 2.82
N GLY A 63 -13.07 -7.48 3.57
CA GLY A 63 -12.12 -8.60 3.52
C GLY A 63 -10.73 -8.30 4.10
N LEU A 64 -10.54 -7.16 4.76
CA LEU A 64 -9.32 -6.88 5.54
C LEU A 64 -9.47 -7.39 6.97
N ASP A 65 -8.40 -8.00 7.48
CA ASP A 65 -8.27 -8.25 8.91
C ASP A 65 -8.18 -6.93 9.71
N PRO A 66 -8.41 -6.95 11.03
CA PRO A 66 -8.40 -5.72 11.85
C PRO A 66 -7.10 -4.92 11.77
N THR A 67 -5.94 -5.58 11.62
CA THR A 67 -4.64 -4.92 11.53
C THR A 67 -4.48 -4.22 10.18
N ALA A 68 -4.76 -4.92 9.08
CA ALA A 68 -4.68 -4.36 7.73
C ALA A 68 -5.67 -3.19 7.53
N ARG A 69 -6.89 -3.31 8.10
CA ARG A 69 -7.88 -2.23 8.10
C ARG A 69 -7.34 -0.97 8.77
N ARG A 70 -6.74 -1.10 9.96
CA ARG A 70 -6.19 0.05 10.70
C ARG A 70 -5.04 0.71 9.93
N GLN A 71 -4.12 -0.09 9.39
CA GLN A 71 -3.01 0.41 8.57
C GLN A 71 -3.48 1.21 7.36
N LEU A 72 -4.50 0.71 6.64
CA LEU A 72 -5.08 1.43 5.50
C LEU A 72 -5.68 2.78 5.93
N LEU A 73 -6.49 2.80 6.99
CA LEU A 73 -7.13 4.04 7.46
C LEU A 73 -6.10 5.06 7.97
N ASP A 74 -5.06 4.61 8.67
CA ASP A 74 -4.01 5.50 9.17
C ASP A 74 -3.17 6.06 8.00
N PHE A 75 -2.86 5.23 6.99
CA PHE A 75 -2.19 5.67 5.77
C PHE A 75 -3.00 6.74 5.02
N LEU A 76 -4.30 6.51 4.81
CA LEU A 76 -5.20 7.47 4.16
C LEU A 76 -5.26 8.80 4.92
N LYS A 77 -5.40 8.75 6.26
CA LYS A 77 -5.42 9.96 7.09
C LYS A 77 -4.15 10.78 6.96
N ASN A 78 -2.99 10.13 6.90
CA ASN A 78 -1.72 10.82 6.74
C ASN A 78 -1.60 11.45 5.34
N LYS A 79 -1.96 10.72 4.28
CA LYS A 79 -1.93 11.25 2.90
C LYS A 79 -2.85 12.44 2.68
N VAL A 80 -4.03 12.48 3.30
CA VAL A 80 -4.94 13.63 3.22
C VAL A 80 -4.35 14.86 3.90
N LYS A 81 -3.67 14.70 5.04
CA LYS A 81 -3.02 15.80 5.76
C LYS A 81 -1.83 16.39 5.00
N GLU A 82 -1.08 15.57 4.27
CA GLU A 82 0.06 16.05 3.46
C GLU A 82 -0.37 16.88 2.25
N LYS A 83 -1.60 16.69 1.74
CA LYS A 83 -2.15 17.44 0.60
C LYS A 83 -2.99 18.67 1.00
N THR A 84 -3.18 18.94 2.30
CA THR A 84 -3.91 20.12 2.83
C THR A 84 -2.92 21.14 3.38
#